data_AF-A0A1F4DN29-F1
#
_entry.id   AF-A0A1F4DN29-F1
#
_cell.length_a   1.000
_cell.length_b   1.000
_cell.length_c   1.000
_cell.angle_alpha   90.00
_cell.angle_beta   90.00
_cell.angle_gamma   90.00
#
_symmetry.space_group_name_H-M   'P 1'
#
loop_
_entity.id
_entity.type
_entity.pdbx_description
1 polymer ?
#
loop_
_entity_poly.entity_id
_entity_poly.type
_entity_poly.pdbx_seq_one_letter_code
_entity_poly.pdbx_strand_id
1 'polypeptide(L)'
;MKAIIEVARKGSIFRTAAQQLANSRQGRTPDFRLSFESARSLFAELTPARLDLLDTLRRVGPCSIYALAKAAERNYSNVHTDVSRLEELGLIERSGDDAISVPFESVEILVPLAKVA
;
A
#
# COMPACT_ATOMS: atom_id res chain seq x y z
N MET A 1 11.53 -0.85 4.36
CA MET A 1 10.42 -1.83 4.30
C MET A 1 9.59 -1.45 3.09
N LYS A 2 9.22 -2.44 2.29
CA LYS A 2 8.42 -2.23 1.08
C LYS A 2 7.00 -2.74 1.27
N ALA A 3 6.07 -2.19 0.49
CA ALA A 3 4.74 -2.75 0.31
C ALA A 3 4.70 -3.54 -1.01
N ILE A 4 4.56 -4.86 -0.91
CA ILE A 4 4.44 -5.76 -2.05
C ILE A 4 2.96 -6.08 -2.25
N ILE A 5 2.43 -5.72 -3.41
CA ILE A 5 1.01 -5.86 -3.74
C ILE A 5 0.87 -6.77 -4.94
N GLU A 6 0.23 -7.92 -4.77
CA GLU A 6 0.23 -8.98 -5.77
C GLU A 6 -1.17 -9.45 -6.16
N VAL A 7 -1.31 -9.90 -7.40
CA VAL A 7 -2.49 -10.66 -7.83
C VAL A 7 -2.25 -12.15 -7.57
N ALA A 8 -3.04 -12.72 -6.66
CA ALA A 8 -2.92 -14.10 -6.21
C ALA A 8 -4.29 -14.80 -6.31
N ARG A 9 -4.31 -16.01 -6.92
CA ARG A 9 -5.53 -16.82 -6.93
C ARG A 9 -5.83 -17.32 -5.52
N LYS A 10 -7.11 -17.42 -5.15
CA LYS A 10 -7.56 -18.11 -3.94
C LYS A 10 -6.86 -19.48 -3.86
N GLY A 11 -5.93 -19.65 -2.90
CA GLY A 11 -5.13 -20.86 -2.69
C GLY A 11 -3.61 -20.74 -2.91
N SER A 12 -3.09 -19.67 -3.51
CA SER A 12 -1.62 -19.50 -3.68
C SER A 12 -0.90 -18.89 -2.47
N ILE A 13 -1.65 -18.37 -1.49
CA ILE A 13 -1.16 -17.66 -0.30
C ILE A 13 -0.26 -18.56 0.57
N PHE A 14 -0.40 -19.89 0.47
CA PHE A 14 0.40 -20.84 1.26
C PHE A 14 1.89 -20.92 0.89
N ARG A 15 2.32 -20.42 -0.28
CA ARG A 15 3.77 -20.32 -0.61
C ARG A 15 4.46 -19.16 0.11
N THR A 16 3.70 -18.14 0.49
CA THR A 16 4.22 -16.89 1.06
C THR A 16 4.68 -17.07 2.51
N ALA A 17 4.00 -17.93 3.29
CA ALA A 17 4.30 -18.17 4.70
C ALA A 17 5.68 -18.84 4.92
N ALA A 18 6.06 -19.81 4.09
CA ALA A 18 7.37 -20.46 4.18
C ALA A 18 8.52 -19.48 3.86
N GLN A 19 8.31 -18.60 2.88
CA GLN A 19 9.29 -17.56 2.51
C GLN A 19 9.40 -16.49 3.61
N GLN A 20 8.29 -16.11 4.24
CA GLN A 20 8.27 -15.16 5.36
C GLN A 20 9.02 -15.70 6.58
N LEU A 21 8.84 -16.99 6.92
CA LEU A 21 9.58 -17.63 8.01
C LEU A 21 11.10 -17.70 7.74
N ALA A 22 11.51 -17.87 6.49
CA ALA A 22 12.93 -17.86 6.11
C ALA A 22 13.55 -16.45 6.22
N ASN A 23 12.81 -15.41 5.85
CA ASN A 23 13.29 -14.03 5.90
C ASN A 23 13.39 -13.49 7.34
N SER A 24 12.46 -13.88 8.23
CA SER A 24 12.51 -13.51 9.66
C SER A 24 13.75 -14.06 10.38
N ARG A 25 14.30 -15.20 9.91
CA ARG A 25 15.55 -15.78 10.46
C ARG A 25 16.81 -14.96 10.14
N GLN A 26 16.74 -14.00 9.23
CA GLN A 26 17.85 -13.12 8.85
C GLN A 26 17.81 -11.74 9.53
N GLY A 27 16.91 -11.51 10.48
CA GLY A 27 16.81 -10.21 11.18
C GLY A 27 16.33 -9.05 10.31
N ARG A 28 15.80 -9.33 9.10
CA ARG A 28 15.16 -8.34 8.25
C ARG A 28 13.71 -8.17 8.67
N THR A 29 13.29 -6.92 8.89
CA THR A 29 11.87 -6.59 9.08
C THR A 29 11.09 -7.08 7.85
N PRO A 30 10.06 -7.91 8.01
CA PRO A 30 9.34 -8.46 6.86
C PRO A 30 8.67 -7.34 6.07
N ASP A 31 8.74 -7.41 4.75
CA ASP A 31 7.98 -6.52 3.87
C ASP A 31 6.48 -6.72 4.07
N PHE A 32 5.72 -5.62 3.94
CA PHE A 32 4.26 -5.66 3.95
C PHE A 32 3.76 -6.33 2.68
N ARG A 33 2.77 -7.22 2.82
CA ARG A 33 2.19 -7.98 1.70
C ARG A 33 0.68 -7.87 1.67
N LEU A 34 0.15 -7.44 0.53
CA LEU A 34 -1.27 -7.36 0.25
C LEU A 34 -1.59 -8.12 -1.04
N SER A 35 -2.59 -8.99 -1.01
CA SER A 35 -2.95 -9.82 -2.16
C SER A 35 -4.37 -9.53 -2.64
N PHE A 36 -4.53 -9.38 -3.95
CA PHE A 36 -5.82 -9.20 -4.63
C PHE A 36 -6.17 -10.43 -5.48
N GLU A 37 -7.47 -10.73 -5.59
CA GLU A 37 -7.94 -11.84 -6.42
C GLU A 37 -7.76 -11.62 -7.92
N SER A 38 -7.66 -10.36 -8.36
CA SER A 38 -7.52 -9.98 -9.77
C SER A 38 -6.83 -8.62 -9.91
N ALA A 39 -6.26 -8.37 -11.09
CA ALA A 39 -5.74 -7.05 -11.43
C ALA A 39 -6.84 -5.97 -11.41
N ARG A 40 -8.08 -6.34 -11.77
CA ARG A 40 -9.23 -5.44 -11.72
C ARG A 40 -9.50 -4.96 -10.30
N SER A 41 -9.55 -5.86 -9.32
CA SER A 41 -9.78 -5.47 -7.93
C SER A 41 -8.60 -4.68 -7.36
N LEU A 42 -7.36 -5.06 -7.70
CA LEU A 42 -6.17 -4.29 -7.33
C LEU A 42 -6.25 -2.83 -7.81
N PHE A 43 -6.50 -2.60 -9.10
CA PHE A 43 -6.52 -1.25 -9.67
C PHE A 43 -7.80 -0.45 -9.35
N ALA A 44 -8.87 -1.11 -8.90
CA ALA A 44 -10.02 -0.43 -8.30
C ALA A 44 -9.65 0.20 -6.94
N GLU A 45 -8.73 -0.44 -6.21
CA GLU A 45 -8.24 0.05 -4.92
C GLU A 45 -7.05 0.99 -5.04
N LEU A 46 -6.09 0.67 -5.89
CA LEU A 46 -4.86 1.44 -6.11
C LEU A 46 -4.98 2.25 -7.39
N THR A 47 -5.87 3.23 -7.34
CA THR A 47 -6.03 4.19 -8.43
C THR A 47 -4.78 5.06 -8.59
N PRO A 48 -4.54 5.65 -9.78
CA PRO A 48 -3.43 6.59 -9.97
C PRO A 48 -3.41 7.70 -8.90
N ALA A 49 -4.57 8.28 -8.60
CA ALA A 49 -4.70 9.34 -7.60
C ALA A 49 -4.28 8.91 -6.18
N ARG A 50 -4.46 7.63 -5.82
CA ARG A 50 -4.02 7.10 -4.52
C ARG A 50 -2.54 6.79 -4.50
N LEU A 51 -1.97 6.32 -5.61
CA LEU A 51 -0.52 6.14 -5.75
C LEU A 51 0.21 7.49 -5.66
N ASP A 52 -0.30 8.50 -6.36
CA ASP A 52 0.23 9.87 -6.28
C ASP A 52 0.12 10.44 -4.86
N LEU A 53 -0.98 10.13 -4.16
CA LEU A 53 -1.20 10.58 -2.78
C LEU A 53 -0.23 9.91 -1.80
N LEU A 54 0.05 8.61 -1.95
CA LEU A 54 1.06 7.90 -1.15
C LEU A 54 2.44 8.53 -1.33
N ASP A 55 2.82 8.80 -2.57
CA ASP A 55 4.10 9.42 -2.88
C ASP A 55 4.18 10.87 -2.36
N THR A 56 3.12 11.66 -2.53
CA THR A 56 3.02 13.01 -1.95
C THR A 56 3.17 12.97 -0.43
N LEU A 57 2.43 12.09 0.25
CA LEU A 57 2.50 11.92 1.70
C LEU A 57 3.91 11.49 2.14
N ARG A 58 4.56 10.60 1.38
CA ARG A 58 5.94 10.18 1.66
C ARG A 58 6.93 11.34 1.54
N ARG A 59 6.74 12.25 0.58
CA ARG A 59 7.61 13.43 0.37
C ARG A 59 7.44 14.49 1.46
N VAL A 60 6.21 14.76 1.88
CA VAL A 60 5.93 15.77 2.92
C VAL A 60 6.19 15.28 4.34
N GLY A 61 6.18 13.95 4.54
CA GLY A 61 6.34 13.34 5.86
C GLY A 61 5.04 13.31 6.69
N PRO A 62 5.12 12.90 7.97
CA PRO A 62 3.96 12.81 8.84
C PRO A 62 3.23 14.14 8.97
N CYS A 63 1.94 14.18 8.62
CA CYS A 63 1.14 15.40 8.64
C CYS A 63 -0.36 15.11 8.80
N SER A 64 -1.19 16.14 8.94
CA SER A 64 -2.65 15.97 8.94
C SER A 64 -3.20 15.76 7.53
N ILE A 65 -4.40 15.18 7.42
CA ILE A 65 -5.12 15.04 6.13
C ILE A 65 -5.29 16.40 5.45
N TYR A 66 -5.52 17.46 6.23
CA TYR A 66 -5.65 18.82 5.70
C TYR A 66 -4.36 19.31 5.04
N ALA A 67 -3.21 19.12 5.70
CA ALA A 67 -1.91 19.49 5.16
C ALA A 67 -1.59 18.69 3.89
N LEU A 68 -1.87 17.39 3.89
CA LEU A 68 -1.73 16.53 2.72
C LEU A 68 -2.62 17.02 1.56
N ALA A 69 -3.87 17.40 1.82
CA ALA A 69 -4.75 17.91 0.78
C ALA A 69 -4.23 19.20 0.14
N LYS A 70 -3.61 20.08 0.93
CA LYS A 70 -2.93 21.28 0.43
C LYS A 70 -1.71 20.94 -0.40
N ALA A 71 -0.87 20.03 0.06
CA ALA A 71 0.33 19.61 -0.66
C ALA A 71 0.00 18.88 -1.98
N ALA A 72 -1.07 18.10 -2.01
CA ALA A 72 -1.54 17.42 -3.21
C ALA A 72 -2.35 18.32 -4.15
N GLU A 73 -2.64 19.56 -3.77
CA GLU A 73 -3.50 20.50 -4.51
C GLU A 73 -4.88 19.92 -4.85
N ARG A 74 -5.45 19.13 -3.94
CA ARG A 74 -6.72 18.41 -4.11
C ARG A 74 -7.73 18.83 -3.05
N ASN A 75 -9.02 18.63 -3.34
CA ASN A 75 -10.08 18.86 -2.36
C ASN A 75 -9.94 17.90 -1.16
N TYR A 76 -10.06 18.44 0.05
CA TYR A 76 -10.03 17.72 1.32
C TYR A 76 -10.95 16.49 1.36
N SER A 77 -12.20 16.57 0.88
CA SER A 77 -13.13 15.43 0.94
C SER A 77 -12.61 14.23 0.16
N ASN A 78 -12.04 14.48 -1.02
CA ASN A 78 -11.49 13.43 -1.87
C ASN A 78 -10.23 12.82 -1.25
N VAL A 79 -9.38 13.67 -0.68
CA VAL A 79 -8.15 13.24 0.00
C VAL A 79 -8.49 12.43 1.25
N HIS A 80 -9.49 12.86 2.03
CA HIS A 80 -9.96 12.11 3.19
C HIS A 80 -10.46 10.72 2.79
N THR A 81 -11.32 10.61 1.76
CA THR A 81 -11.79 9.31 1.26
C THR A 81 -10.64 8.41 0.81
N ASP A 82 -9.65 8.97 0.10
CA ASP A 82 -8.48 8.22 -0.35
C ASP A 82 -7.59 7.78 0.82
N VAL A 83 -7.35 8.65 1.81
CA VAL A 83 -6.60 8.33 3.03
C VAL A 83 -7.29 7.21 3.79
N SER A 84 -8.60 7.33 4.05
CA SER A 84 -9.35 6.28 4.77
C SER A 84 -9.23 4.93 4.06
N ARG A 85 -9.32 4.91 2.73
CA ARG A 85 -9.17 3.66 1.99
C ARG A 85 -7.75 3.09 2.06
N LEU A 86 -6.73 3.94 1.98
CA LEU A 86 -5.33 3.52 2.09
C LEU A 86 -4.96 3.07 3.51
N GLU A 87 -5.56 3.64 4.55
CA GLU A 87 -5.46 3.19 5.94
C GLU A 87 -6.08 1.80 6.11
N GLU A 88 -7.26 1.55 5.54
CA GLU A 88 -7.91 0.23 5.55
C GLU A 88 -7.07 -0.85 4.86
N LEU A 89 -6.31 -0.47 3.84
CA LEU A 89 -5.38 -1.36 3.13
C LEU A 89 -4.03 -1.51 3.85
N GLY A 90 -3.80 -0.79 4.96
CA GLY A 90 -2.55 -0.78 5.71
C GLY A 90 -1.40 -0.05 5.01
N LEU A 91 -1.69 0.79 4.01
CA LEU A 91 -0.70 1.55 3.25
C LEU A 91 -0.37 2.91 3.88
N ILE A 92 -1.25 3.40 4.75
CA ILE A 92 -1.07 4.58 5.59
C ILE A 92 -1.23 4.16 7.05
N GLU A 93 -0.40 4.72 7.92
CA GLU A 93 -0.51 4.61 9.36
C GLU A 93 -0.91 5.95 9.97
N ARG A 94 -1.73 5.89 11.02
CA ARG A 94 -2.10 7.05 11.84
C ARG A 94 -1.48 6.94 13.22
N SER A 95 -0.81 8.01 13.62
CA SER A 95 -0.19 8.16 14.94
C SER A 95 -1.22 8.62 15.99
N GLY A 96 -0.84 8.57 17.27
CA GLY A 96 -1.69 9.01 18.38
C GLY A 96 -2.08 10.49 18.33
N ASP A 97 -1.29 11.32 17.64
CA ASP A 97 -1.54 12.75 17.45
C ASP A 97 -2.33 13.05 16.15
N ASP A 98 -3.02 12.05 15.60
CA ASP A 98 -3.83 12.12 14.37
C ASP A 98 -3.04 12.42 13.08
N ALA A 99 -1.70 12.45 13.14
CA ALA A 99 -0.86 12.59 11.97
C ALA A 99 -0.77 11.26 11.20
N ILE A 100 -0.94 11.34 9.89
CA ILE A 100 -0.85 10.22 8.95
C ILE A 100 0.52 10.16 8.30
N SER A 101 1.00 8.95 7.96
CA SER A 101 2.28 8.75 7.28
C SER A 101 2.31 7.47 6.44
N VAL A 102 3.24 7.39 5.49
CA VAL A 102 3.53 6.16 4.73
C VAL A 102 4.77 5.49 5.33
N PRO A 103 4.66 4.28 5.92
CA PRO A 103 5.77 3.59 6.57
C PRO A 103 6.68 2.85 5.56
N PHE A 104 6.35 2.92 4.27
CA PHE A 104 7.05 2.22 3.20
C PHE A 104 7.94 3.14 2.37
N GLU A 105 9.04 2.58 1.84
CA GLU A 105 9.94 3.29 0.92
C GLU A 105 9.51 3.14 -0.55
N SER A 106 8.78 2.09 -0.87
CA SER A 106 8.32 1.78 -2.23
C SER A 106 7.09 0.87 -2.21
N VAL A 107 6.26 0.98 -3.24
CA VAL A 107 5.19 0.04 -3.57
C VAL A 107 5.61 -0.77 -4.80
N GLU A 108 5.62 -2.10 -4.67
CA GLU A 108 5.89 -3.02 -5.77
C GLU A 108 4.60 -3.74 -6.15
N ILE A 109 4.13 -3.54 -7.38
CA ILE A 109 2.90 -4.18 -7.88
C ILE A 109 3.29 -5.35 -8.79
N LEU A 110 2.93 -6.57 -8.40
CA LEU A 110 3.18 -7.79 -9.18
C LEU A 110 1.87 -8.33 -9.75
N VAL A 111 1.76 -8.32 -11.07
CA VAL A 111 0.62 -8.88 -11.81
C VAL A 111 1.13 -10.03 -12.68
N PRO A 112 1.01 -11.30 -12.24
CA PRO A 112 1.42 -12.44 -13.04
C PRO A 112 0.55 -12.56 -14.30
N LEU A 113 1.20 -12.71 -15.46
CA LEU A 113 0.52 -13.01 -16.71
C LEU A 113 0.31 -14.52 -16.87
N ALA A 114 -0.73 -14.90 -17.62
CA ALA A 114 -0.93 -16.29 -17.98
C ALA A 114 0.27 -16.81 -18.78
N LYS A 115 0.68 -18.05 -18.53
CA LYS A 115 1.65 -18.73 -19.38
C LYS A 115 0.98 -19.10 -20.70
N VAL A 116 1.72 -18.95 -21.80
CA VAL A 116 1.34 -19.56 -23.08
C VAL A 116 1.30 -21.08 -22.88
N ALA A 117 0.25 -21.72 -23.38
CA ALA A 117 0.06 -23.16 -23.32
C ALA A 117 0.97 -23.89 -24.32
#